data_AF-A0A8D9H9X8-F1
#
_entry.id   AF-A0A8D9H9X8-F1
#
_cell.length_a   1.000
_cell.length_b   1.000
_cell.length_c   1.000
_cell.angle_alpha   90.00
_cell.angle_beta   90.00
_cell.angle_gamma   90.00
#
_symmetry.space_group_name_H-M   'P 1'
#
loop_
_entity.id
_entity.type
_entity.pdbx_description
1 polymer ?
#
loop_
_entity_poly.entity_id
_entity_poly.type
_entity_poly.pdbx_seq_one_letter_code
_entity_poly.pdbx_strand_id
1 'polypeptide(L)' 'MANQTAVTTTQIHSPLFFSKVSSGPGDSQLLFKLIYLWKARNNSKGDIILGLEMLMIDEEVCVHISILCF' A
#
# COMPACT_ATOMS: atom_id res chain seq x y z
N MET A 1 49.00 2.09 2.84
CA MET A 1 47.80 2.96 2.74
C MET A 1 46.69 2.08 2.17
N ALA A 2 45.75 1.62 3.00
CA ALA A 2 44.72 0.66 2.58
C ALA A 2 43.48 1.42 2.09
N ASN A 3 43.07 1.17 0.84
CA ASN A 3 41.84 1.71 0.27
C ASN A 3 40.65 0.97 0.90
N GLN A 4 39.89 1.66 1.76
CA GLN A 4 38.62 1.15 2.26
C GLN A 4 37.53 1.45 1.23
N THR A 5 37.24 0.47 0.38
CA THR A 5 36.05 0.48 -0.47
C THR A 5 34.83 0.35 0.46
N ALA A 6 34.07 1.43 0.62
CA ALA A 6 32.80 1.41 1.31
C ALA A 6 31.82 0.52 0.55
N VAL A 7 31.56 -0.68 1.08
CA VAL A 7 30.51 -1.56 0.59
C VAL A 7 29.19 -0.99 1.07
N THR A 8 28.54 -0.20 0.22
CA THR A 8 27.15 0.25 0.45
C THR A 8 26.27 -0.98 0.43
N THR A 9 25.91 -1.48 1.60
CA THR A 9 24.96 -2.58 1.73
C THR A 9 23.59 -2.01 1.39
N THR A 10 23.13 -2.19 0.14
CA THR A 10 21.72 -2.02 -0.21
C THR A 10 20.95 -3.07 0.57
N GLN A 11 20.40 -2.69 1.73
CA GLN A 11 19.49 -3.56 2.46
C GLN A 11 18.27 -3.80 1.57
N ILE A 12 18.21 -4.99 0.97
CA ILE A 12 17.00 -5.45 0.31
C ILE A 12 16.04 -5.78 1.44
N HIS A 13 15.22 -4.81 1.82
CA HIS A 13 14.15 -5.04 2.78
C HIS A 13 13.19 -6.07 2.18
N SER A 14 12.94 -7.15 2.90
CA SER A 14 11.90 -8.09 2.54
C SER A 14 10.55 -7.34 2.44
N PRO A 15 9.72 -7.64 1.44
CA PRO A 15 8.42 -6.99 1.32
C PRO A 15 7.62 -7.20 2.59
N LEU A 16 7.00 -6.13 3.09
CA LEU A 16 6.12 -6.18 4.25
C LEU A 16 4.79 -6.85 3.90
N PHE A 17 4.16 -7.46 4.91
CA PHE A 17 2.78 -7.95 4.87
C PHE A 17 1.83 -6.93 5.49
N PHE A 18 0.56 -6.98 5.13
CA PHE A 18 -0.48 -6.08 5.63
C PHE A 18 -0.56 -6.09 7.17
N SER A 19 -0.35 -7.24 7.80
CA SER A 19 -0.36 -7.41 9.26
C SER A 19 0.68 -6.56 10.00
N LYS A 20 1.75 -6.14 9.31
CA LYS A 20 2.87 -5.38 9.87
C LYS A 20 2.81 -3.89 9.52
N VAL A 21 1.82 -3.46 8.74
CA VAL A 21 1.64 -2.06 8.39
C VAL A 21 0.91 -1.35 9.53
N SER A 22 1.56 -0.34 10.11
CA SER A 22 0.92 0.54 11.10
C SER A 22 -0.11 1.45 10.41
N SER A 23 -1.19 1.77 11.11
CA SER A 23 -2.11 2.82 10.69
C SER A 23 -1.39 4.18 10.63
N GLY A 24 -1.69 4.97 9.60
CA GLY A 24 -1.18 6.33 9.42
C GLY A 24 -0.14 6.44 8.28
N PRO A 25 0.38 7.66 8.02
CA PRO A 25 1.40 7.89 7.01
C PRO A 25 2.71 7.20 7.41
N GLY A 26 3.39 6.58 6.45
CA GLY A 26 4.72 6.00 6.65
C GLY A 26 5.38 5.64 5.33
N ASP A 27 6.69 5.40 5.38
CA ASP A 27 7.53 5.18 4.19
C ASP A 27 7.73 3.69 3.85
N SER A 28 6.89 2.84 4.44
CA SER A 28 6.95 1.39 4.26
C SER A 28 6.52 0.98 2.85
N GLN A 29 7.25 0.04 2.25
CA GLN A 29 6.89 -0.54 0.95
C GLN A 29 6.24 -1.91 1.15
N LEU A 30 5.07 -2.08 0.55
CA LEU A 30 4.28 -3.31 0.59
C LEU A 30 4.19 -3.92 -0.81
N LEU A 31 4.38 -5.24 -0.91
CA LEU A 31 4.10 -5.98 -2.14
C LEU A 31 2.77 -6.71 -1.99
N PHE A 32 1.85 -6.46 -2.92
CA PHE A 32 0.53 -7.09 -2.92
C PHE A 32 0.10 -7.46 -4.35
N LYS A 33 -0.89 -8.36 -4.46
CA LYS A 33 -1.61 -8.60 -5.71
C LYS A 33 -2.95 -7.86 -5.66
N LEU A 34 -3.26 -7.12 -6.72
CA LEU A 34 -4.58 -6.51 -6.89
C LEU A 34 -5.53 -7.56 -7.47
N ILE A 35 -6.62 -7.85 -6.75
CA ILE A 35 -7.66 -8.78 -7.21
C ILE A 35 -8.75 -8.02 -7.98
N TYR A 36 -9.26 -6.95 -7.37
CA TYR A 36 -10.35 -6.17 -7.93
C TYR A 36 -10.12 -4.67 -7.76
N LEU A 37 -10.55 -3.92 -8.78
CA LEU A 37 -10.57 -2.46 -8.80
C LEU A 37 -11.94 -2.03 -9.32
N TRP A 38 -12.68 -1.25 -8.55
CA TRP A 38 -13.95 -0.69 -8.99
C TRP A 38 -14.12 0.76 -8.54
N LYS A 39 -15.04 1.46 -9.20
CA LYS A 39 -15.36 2.85 -8.89
C LYS A 39 -16.20 2.90 -7.62
N ALA A 40 -15.67 3.54 -6.59
CA ALA A 40 -16.43 3.86 -5.39
C ALA A 40 -17.38 5.01 -5.71
N ARG A 41 -18.65 4.88 -5.29
CA ARG A 41 -19.64 5.95 -5.43
C ARG A 41 -20.37 6.09 -4.11
N ASN A 42 -20.13 7.19 -3.42
CA ASN A 42 -20.93 7.56 -2.26
C ASN A 42 -22.08 8.46 -2.73
N ASN A 43 -23.33 8.00 -2.58
CA ASN A 43 -24.53 8.78 -2.88
C ASN A 43 -25.07 9.47 -1.62
N SER A 44 -24.20 10.02 -0.78
CA SER A 44 -24.62 10.79 0.40
C SER A 44 -25.19 12.15 -0.03
N LYS A 45 -26.51 12.32 0.14
CA LYS A 45 -27.41 13.50 0.16
C LYS A 45 -26.96 14.92 -0.31
N GLY A 46 -25.88 15.10 -1.05
CA GLY A 46 -25.45 16.44 -1.46
C GLY A 46 -24.32 16.47 -2.47
N ASP A 47 -23.42 15.49 -2.45
CA ASP A 47 -22.31 15.42 -3.40
C ASP A 47 -21.99 13.99 -3.80
N ILE A 48 -21.78 13.78 -5.10
CA ILE A 48 -21.29 12.52 -5.63
C ILE A 48 -19.79 12.46 -5.34
N ILE A 49 -19.41 11.82 -4.24
CA ILE A 49 -18.00 11.52 -3.99
C ILE A 49 -17.64 10.32 -4.87
N LEU A 50 -16.77 10.58 -5.84
CA LEU A 50 -16.18 9.57 -6.69
C LEU A 50 -14.89 9.09 -6.02
N GLY A 51 -14.65 7.79 -6.04
CA GLY A 51 -13.44 7.20 -5.51
C GLY A 51 -13.08 5.91 -6.23
N LEU A 52 -12.04 5.25 -5.72
CA LEU A 52 -11.64 3.91 -6.14
C LEU A 52 -11.67 2.99 -4.93
N GLU A 53 -12.30 1.84 -5.11
CA GLU A 53 -12.25 0.74 -4.17
C GLU A 53 -11.39 -0.37 -4.76
N MET A 54 -10.51 -0.92 -3.92
CA MET A 54 -9.51 -1.91 -4.30
C MET A 54 -9.56 -3.08 -3.33
N LEU A 55 -9.56 -4.30 -3.85
CA LEU A 55 -9.33 -5.52 -3.08
C LEU A 55 -7.92 -6.02 -3.35
N MET A 56 -7.09 -6.02 -2.32
CA MET A 56 -5.69 -6.42 -2.38
C MET A 56 -5.47 -7.68 -1.54
N ILE A 57 -4.52 -8.53 -1.96
CA ILE A 57 -4.16 -9.76 -1.25
C ILE A 57 -2.63 -9.86 -1.13
N ASP A 58 -2.17 -10.31 0.04
CA ASP A 58 -0.80 -10.78 0.24
C ASP A 58 -0.80 -12.27 0.66
N GLU A 59 0.30 -12.78 1.20
CA GLU A 59 0.38 -14.19 1.62
C GLU A 59 -0.48 -14.51 2.86
N GLU A 60 -0.89 -13.51 3.64
CA GLU A 60 -1.54 -13.70 4.93
C GLU A 60 -3.04 -13.34 4.87
N VAL A 61 -3.40 -12.22 4.23
CA VAL A 61 -4.74 -11.62 4.32
C VAL A 61 -5.21 -10.92 3.04
N CYS A 62 -6.53 -10.80 2.91
CA CYS A 62 -7.19 -9.90 1.95
C CYS A 62 -7.58 -8.58 2.64
N VAL A 63 -7.29 -7.45 2.00
CA VAL A 63 -7.58 -6.10 2.50
C VAL A 63 -8.41 -5.32 1.48
N HIS A 64 -9.48 -4.69 1.95
CA HIS A 64 -10.28 -3.74 1.16
C HIS A 64 -9.85 -2.31 1.48
N ILE A 65 -9.51 -1.54 0.45
CA ILE A 65 -9.08 -0.15 0.56
C ILE A 65 -10.02 0.74 -0.25
N SER A 66 -10.45 1.85 0.35
CA SER A 66 -11.26 2.88 -0.30
C SER A 66 -10.47 4.19 -0.38
N ILE A 67 -10.27 4.70 -1.59
CA ILE A 67 -9.65 5.99 -1.86
C ILE A 67 -10.75 6.95 -2.29
N LEU A 68 -11.02 7.99 -1.50
CA LEU A 68 -11.91 9.09 -1.89
C LEU A 68 -11.14 10.09 -2.76
N CYS A 69 -11.72 10.49 -3.91
CA CYS A 69 -11.27 11.67 -4.65
C CYS A 69 -12.08 12.88 -4.17
N PHE A 70 -11.38 13.96 -3.82
CA PHE A 70 -11.94 15.27 -3.48
C PHE A 70 -11.53 16.30 -4.52
#